data_AF-A0A7X6DMI9-F1
#
_entry.id   AF-A0A7X6DMI9-F1
#
_cell.length_a   1.000
_cell.length_b   1.000
_cell.length_c   1.000
_cell.angle_alpha   90.00
_cell.angle_beta   90.00
_cell.angle_gamma   90.00
#
_symmetry.space_group_name_H-M   'P 1'
#
loop_
_entity.id
_entity.type
_entity.pdbx_description
1 polymer ?
#
loop_
_entity_poly.entity_id
_entity_poly.type
_entity_poly.pdbx_seq_one_letter_code
_entity_poly.pdbx_strand_id
1 'polypeptide(L)'
;MPQPKKNQTFTFIVQLEDSNNPGQFKANPTIAAGDFKVSTDGGARTNLTNLPTVEPAGSIDVKIILSAAEMNGDRVVVEIKDQTSPSEWEPLVRTIYPEVNPLVDVYAKVGPLQYDASNNVKSVQQFPTGTVVADAGNTALAFKSDRTEGTDNFWRGYVKFKPPSALAGQHARILSYIGATKFFNVSSSFTGIPANGDPFDIVNE
;
A
#
# COMPACT_ATOMS: atom_id res chain seq x y z
N MET A 1 -1.01 19.26 -15.63
CA MET A 1 -2.18 18.87 -14.82
C MET A 1 -1.97 17.43 -14.36
N PRO A 2 -2.41 17.04 -13.15
CA PRO A 2 -2.37 15.64 -12.74
C PRO A 2 -3.13 14.77 -13.76
N GLN A 3 -2.74 13.52 -13.90
CA GLN A 3 -3.42 12.57 -14.79
C GLN A 3 -4.74 12.13 -14.13
N PRO A 4 -5.89 12.11 -14.85
CA PRO A 4 -7.14 11.63 -14.29
C PRO A 4 -7.05 10.12 -14.03
N LYS A 5 -7.35 9.70 -12.80
CA LYS A 5 -7.33 8.30 -12.38
C LYS A 5 -8.69 7.89 -11.82
N LYS A 6 -9.09 6.65 -12.08
CA LYS A 6 -10.30 6.07 -11.51
C LYS A 6 -10.23 6.06 -9.98
N ASN A 7 -11.37 6.32 -9.33
CA ASN A 7 -11.49 6.30 -7.87
C ASN A 7 -10.56 7.27 -7.13
N GLN A 8 -10.06 8.31 -7.80
CA GLN A 8 -9.27 9.37 -7.18
C GLN A 8 -9.92 10.72 -7.48
N THR A 9 -9.84 11.63 -6.51
CA THR A 9 -10.25 13.03 -6.72
C THR A 9 -9.45 13.63 -7.87
N PHE A 10 -10.13 14.35 -8.75
CA PHE A 10 -9.52 14.98 -9.91
C PHE A 10 -9.90 16.45 -10.02
N THR A 11 -8.89 17.29 -10.23
CA THR A 11 -9.06 18.74 -10.29
C THR A 11 -8.56 19.27 -11.63
N PHE A 12 -9.35 20.11 -12.27
CA PHE A 12 -8.98 20.83 -13.49
C PHE A 12 -9.65 22.21 -13.52
N ILE A 13 -9.18 23.07 -14.43
CA ILE A 13 -9.66 24.44 -14.60
C ILE A 13 -10.25 24.60 -16.00
N VAL A 14 -11.31 25.40 -16.10
CA VAL A 14 -11.90 25.83 -17.37
C VAL A 14 -12.13 27.34 -17.36
N GLN A 15 -12.14 27.94 -18.54
CA GLN A 15 -12.64 29.29 -18.78
C GLN A 15 -13.96 29.19 -19.54
N LEU A 16 -14.91 30.06 -19.19
CA LEU A 16 -16.26 30.07 -19.76
C LEU A 16 -16.39 31.28 -20.68
N GLU A 17 -16.92 31.09 -21.88
CA GLU A 17 -17.12 32.18 -22.84
C GLU A 17 -18.28 33.08 -22.39
N ASP A 18 -18.11 34.39 -22.46
CA ASP A 18 -19.12 35.38 -22.06
C ASP A 18 -20.24 35.42 -23.11
N SER A 19 -21.47 35.09 -22.70
CA SER A 19 -22.65 35.12 -23.58
C SER A 19 -23.00 36.52 -24.08
N ASN A 20 -22.64 37.56 -23.32
CA ASN A 20 -22.88 38.95 -23.69
C ASN A 20 -21.76 39.53 -24.58
N ASN A 21 -20.56 38.95 -24.52
CA ASN A 21 -19.39 39.37 -25.30
C ASN A 21 -18.71 38.17 -25.96
N PRO A 22 -19.32 37.56 -27.00
CA PRO A 22 -18.76 36.39 -27.67
C PRO A 22 -17.31 36.60 -28.11
N GLY A 23 -16.48 35.56 -27.93
CA GLY A 23 -15.03 35.64 -28.13
C GLY A 23 -14.22 36.16 -26.93
N GLN A 24 -14.87 36.55 -25.84
CA GLN A 24 -14.22 36.86 -24.55
C GLN A 24 -14.57 35.82 -23.49
N PHE A 25 -13.70 35.66 -22.50
CA PHE A 25 -14.00 34.84 -21.34
C PHE A 25 -14.68 35.67 -20.26
N LYS A 26 -15.70 35.08 -19.64
CA LYS A 26 -16.43 35.69 -18.54
C LYS A 26 -15.54 35.80 -17.31
N ALA A 27 -15.28 37.02 -16.86
CA ALA A 27 -14.61 37.26 -15.59
C ALA A 27 -15.59 37.12 -14.42
N ASN A 28 -15.15 36.47 -13.34
CA ASN A 28 -15.90 36.23 -12.13
C ASN A 28 -17.33 35.69 -12.39
N PRO A 29 -17.48 34.59 -13.15
CA PRO A 29 -18.79 34.02 -13.45
C PRO A 29 -19.51 33.63 -12.15
N THR A 30 -20.83 33.83 -12.14
CA THR A 30 -21.69 33.44 -11.03
C THR A 30 -21.88 31.94 -11.08
N ILE A 31 -21.33 31.23 -10.09
CA ILE A 31 -21.40 29.77 -10.01
C ILE A 31 -22.47 29.34 -8.99
N ALA A 32 -23.44 28.57 -9.44
CA ALA A 32 -24.52 28.04 -8.61
C ALA A 32 -24.66 26.51 -8.74
N ALA A 33 -25.31 25.92 -7.75
CA ALA A 33 -25.65 24.50 -7.80
C ALA A 33 -26.59 24.25 -8.98
N GLY A 34 -26.25 23.27 -9.81
CA GLY A 34 -27.00 22.95 -11.02
C GLY A 34 -26.29 23.36 -12.31
N ASP A 35 -25.36 24.32 -12.26
CA ASP A 35 -24.64 24.76 -13.45
C ASP A 35 -23.66 23.70 -13.98
N PHE A 36 -23.16 22.85 -13.08
CA PHE A 36 -22.20 21.81 -13.37
C PHE A 36 -22.79 20.45 -12.98
N LYS A 37 -22.89 19.56 -13.97
CA LYS A 37 -23.41 18.21 -13.80
C LYS A 37 -22.47 17.18 -14.38
N VAL A 38 -22.32 16.06 -13.70
CA VAL A 38 -21.53 14.91 -14.15
C VAL A 38 -22.44 13.79 -14.64
N SER A 39 -21.98 13.08 -15.67
CA SER A 39 -22.51 11.80 -16.12
C SER A 39 -21.36 10.81 -16.18
N THR A 40 -21.49 9.73 -15.42
CA THR A 40 -20.53 8.62 -15.40
C THR A 40 -21.07 7.51 -16.28
N ASP A 41 -20.28 7.10 -17.29
CA ASP A 41 -20.60 6.02 -18.23
C ASP A 41 -21.96 6.14 -18.94
N GLY A 42 -22.40 7.38 -19.17
CA GLY A 42 -23.70 7.66 -19.80
C GLY A 42 -24.91 7.56 -18.85
N GLY A 43 -24.67 7.43 -17.54
CA GLY A 43 -25.71 7.55 -16.52
C GLY A 43 -26.37 8.93 -16.49
N ALA A 44 -27.46 9.04 -15.73
CA ALA A 44 -28.19 10.30 -15.58
C ALA A 44 -27.28 11.42 -15.04
N ARG A 45 -27.51 12.65 -15.52
CA ARG A 45 -26.75 13.83 -15.08
C ARG A 45 -27.12 14.19 -13.65
N THR A 46 -26.14 14.22 -12.77
CA THR A 46 -26.28 14.66 -11.37
C THR A 46 -25.41 15.88 -11.12
N ASN A 47 -25.81 16.74 -10.18
CA ASN A 47 -24.97 17.87 -9.77
C ASN A 47 -23.62 17.36 -9.25
N LEU A 48 -22.56 18.14 -9.48
CA LEU A 48 -21.28 17.85 -8.86
C LEU A 48 -21.40 17.89 -7.33
N THR A 49 -20.68 16.98 -6.67
CA THR A 49 -20.61 16.91 -5.20
C THR A 49 -19.91 18.15 -4.64
N ASN A 50 -18.83 18.58 -5.28
CA ASN A 50 -18.16 19.84 -4.94
C ASN A 50 -18.64 20.93 -5.90
N LEU A 51 -19.18 22.02 -5.35
CA LEU A 51 -19.52 23.19 -6.14
C LEU A 51 -18.22 23.82 -6.71
N PRO A 52 -18.11 24.03 -8.02
CA PRO A 52 -16.95 24.71 -8.61
C PRO A 52 -16.80 26.14 -8.09
N THR A 53 -15.57 26.65 -8.15
CA THR A 53 -15.23 27.97 -7.61
C THR A 53 -14.33 28.74 -8.57
N VAL A 54 -14.46 30.07 -8.59
CA VAL A 54 -13.52 30.95 -9.29
C VAL A 54 -12.25 31.08 -8.44
N GLU A 55 -11.10 30.64 -8.97
CA GLU A 55 -9.81 30.67 -8.24
C GLU A 55 -8.65 31.03 -9.20
N PRO A 56 -7.93 32.15 -8.97
CA PRO A 56 -8.12 33.14 -7.90
C PRO A 56 -9.45 33.91 -8.01
N ALA A 57 -9.97 34.41 -6.89
CA ALA A 57 -11.22 35.17 -6.87
C ALA A 57 -11.15 36.37 -7.83
N GLY A 58 -12.22 36.60 -8.60
CA GLY A 58 -12.29 37.67 -9.60
C GLY A 58 -11.63 37.34 -10.95
N SER A 59 -11.00 36.16 -11.10
CA SER A 59 -10.40 35.74 -12.38
C SER A 59 -11.42 35.14 -13.36
N ILE A 60 -10.93 34.69 -14.51
CA ILE A 60 -11.68 33.90 -15.51
C ILE A 60 -11.59 32.38 -15.26
N ASP A 61 -10.82 31.96 -14.25
CA ASP A 61 -10.49 30.55 -14.01
C ASP A 61 -11.51 29.90 -13.07
N VAL A 62 -12.30 28.97 -13.59
CA VAL A 62 -13.24 28.15 -12.81
C VAL A 62 -12.61 26.81 -12.52
N LYS A 63 -12.31 26.58 -11.23
CA LYS A 63 -11.77 25.33 -10.72
C LYS A 63 -12.89 24.33 -10.44
N ILE A 64 -12.75 23.14 -11.03
CA ILE A 64 -13.68 22.02 -10.88
C ILE A 64 -12.96 20.89 -10.15
N ILE A 65 -13.60 20.34 -9.12
CA ILE A 65 -13.09 19.21 -8.33
C ILE A 65 -14.11 18.07 -8.41
N LEU A 66 -13.77 17.02 -9.15
CA LEU A 66 -14.53 15.78 -9.20
C LEU A 66 -14.10 14.86 -8.05
N SER A 67 -15.05 14.33 -7.31
CA SER A 67 -14.82 13.36 -6.24
C SER A 67 -14.35 12.00 -6.77
N ALA A 68 -13.80 11.17 -5.88
CA ALA A 68 -13.42 9.80 -6.22
C ALA A 68 -14.59 8.97 -6.79
N ALA A 69 -15.81 9.18 -6.27
CA ALA A 69 -17.01 8.47 -6.73
C ALA A 69 -17.41 8.90 -8.15
N GLU A 70 -17.38 10.21 -8.44
CA GLU A 70 -17.67 10.74 -9.78
C GLU A 70 -16.63 10.32 -10.82
N MET A 71 -15.39 10.09 -10.37
CA MET A 71 -14.27 9.57 -11.16
C MET A 71 -14.25 8.03 -11.28
N ASN A 72 -15.28 7.31 -10.79
CA ASN A 72 -15.35 5.85 -10.85
C ASN A 72 -16.10 5.34 -12.10
N GLY A 73 -15.73 5.84 -13.27
CA GLY A 73 -16.23 5.34 -14.56
C GLY A 73 -15.14 5.25 -15.60
N ASP A 74 -15.43 4.59 -16.72
CA ASP A 74 -14.56 4.56 -17.91
C ASP A 74 -14.60 5.89 -18.66
N ARG A 75 -15.76 6.55 -18.67
CA ARG A 75 -15.99 7.86 -19.29
C ARG A 75 -16.76 8.76 -18.34
N VAL A 76 -16.13 9.88 -17.96
CA VAL A 76 -16.73 10.90 -17.12
C VAL A 76 -16.97 12.14 -17.95
N VAL A 77 -18.23 12.57 -18.04
CA VAL A 77 -18.63 13.76 -18.82
C VAL A 77 -19.15 14.82 -17.87
N VAL A 78 -18.55 16.00 -17.90
CA VAL A 78 -19.02 17.18 -17.19
C VAL A 78 -19.74 18.09 -18.18
N GLU A 79 -21.04 18.28 -17.96
CA GLU A 79 -21.83 19.33 -18.59
C GLU A 79 -21.74 20.60 -17.74
N ILE A 80 -21.47 21.70 -18.42
CA ILE A 80 -21.28 23.01 -17.84
C ILE A 80 -22.25 23.93 -18.57
N LYS A 81 -23.33 24.32 -17.90
CA LYS A 81 -24.40 25.14 -18.48
C LYS A 81 -25.02 26.03 -17.43
N ASP A 82 -24.99 27.33 -17.68
CA ASP A 82 -25.65 28.31 -16.83
C ASP A 82 -27.16 28.04 -16.81
N GLN A 83 -27.74 27.91 -15.62
CA GLN A 83 -29.17 27.70 -15.47
C GLN A 83 -29.99 28.99 -15.52
N THR A 84 -29.34 30.16 -15.53
CA THR A 84 -30.02 31.45 -15.62
C THR A 84 -30.53 31.74 -17.03
N SER A 85 -31.54 32.62 -17.10
CA SER A 85 -32.13 33.11 -18.34
C SER A 85 -32.28 34.63 -18.25
N PRO A 86 -31.52 35.42 -19.02
CA PRO A 86 -30.49 35.00 -19.98
C PRO A 86 -29.26 34.38 -19.28
N SER A 87 -28.53 33.52 -19.99
CA SER A 87 -27.26 32.97 -19.50
C SER A 87 -26.16 34.03 -19.47
N GLU A 88 -25.31 33.96 -18.46
CA GLU A 88 -24.12 34.78 -18.30
C GLU A 88 -22.94 34.29 -19.15
N TRP A 89 -22.90 32.98 -19.42
CA TRP A 89 -21.83 32.33 -20.16
C TRP A 89 -22.32 31.15 -21.00
N GLU A 90 -21.58 30.84 -22.07
CA GLU A 90 -21.95 29.83 -23.06
C GLU A 90 -21.74 28.39 -22.56
N PRO A 91 -22.57 27.43 -23.00
CA PRO A 91 -22.49 26.05 -22.56
C PRO A 91 -21.22 25.36 -23.05
N LEU A 92 -20.74 24.42 -22.24
CA LEU A 92 -19.50 23.70 -22.46
C LEU A 92 -19.61 22.26 -21.98
N VAL A 93 -18.91 21.35 -22.66
CA VAL A 93 -18.80 19.95 -22.23
C VAL A 93 -17.32 19.58 -22.13
N ARG A 94 -17.00 18.82 -21.08
CA ARG A 94 -15.67 18.23 -20.88
C ARG A 94 -15.82 16.73 -20.72
N THR A 95 -15.11 15.97 -21.56
CA THR A 95 -15.04 14.51 -21.44
C THR A 95 -13.68 14.13 -20.91
N ILE A 96 -13.68 13.28 -19.90
CA ILE A 96 -12.50 12.77 -19.21
C ILE A 96 -12.55 11.24 -19.31
N TYR A 97 -11.40 10.65 -19.62
CA TYR A 97 -11.18 9.20 -19.62
C TYR A 97 -10.22 8.87 -18.48
N PRO A 98 -10.74 8.51 -17.28
CA PRO A 98 -9.88 8.20 -16.16
C PRO A 98 -9.13 6.90 -16.40
N GLU A 99 -7.82 6.92 -16.16
CA GLU A 99 -7.04 5.69 -16.24
C GLU A 99 -7.28 4.83 -15.00
N VAL A 100 -7.31 3.51 -15.18
CA VAL A 100 -7.12 2.60 -14.04
C VAL A 100 -5.78 2.92 -13.39
N ASN A 101 -5.67 2.80 -12.07
CA ASN A 101 -4.38 2.95 -11.41
C ASN A 101 -3.36 2.07 -12.15
N PRO A 102 -2.24 2.64 -12.64
CA PRO A 102 -1.31 1.88 -13.45
C PRO A 102 -0.73 0.72 -12.64
N LEU A 103 -0.12 -0.25 -13.32
CA LEU A 103 0.58 -1.40 -12.77
C LEU A 103 1.55 -1.09 -11.61
N VAL A 104 1.85 0.18 -11.35
CA VAL A 104 2.60 0.67 -10.19
C VAL A 104 2.01 0.23 -8.84
N ASP A 105 0.68 0.14 -8.69
CA ASP A 105 0.06 -0.36 -7.44
C ASP A 105 0.25 -1.87 -7.29
N VAL A 106 0.27 -2.60 -8.41
CA VAL A 106 0.62 -4.02 -8.43
C VAL A 106 2.12 -4.17 -8.14
N TYR A 107 2.97 -3.37 -8.77
CA TYR A 107 4.42 -3.34 -8.58
C TYR A 107 4.81 -3.05 -7.12
N ALA A 108 4.12 -2.11 -6.47
CA ALA A 108 4.34 -1.81 -5.05
C ALA A 108 3.92 -2.97 -4.12
N LYS A 109 2.89 -3.73 -4.50
CA LYS A 109 2.42 -4.91 -3.75
C LYS A 109 3.25 -6.17 -4.02
N VAL A 110 3.81 -6.33 -5.21
CA VAL A 110 4.60 -7.52 -5.62
C VAL A 110 6.12 -7.32 -5.49
N GLY A 111 6.60 -6.08 -5.41
CA GLY A 111 8.00 -5.73 -5.13
C GLY A 111 8.57 -6.29 -3.83
N PRO A 112 7.80 -6.46 -2.73
CA PRO A 112 8.27 -7.14 -1.53
C PRO A 112 8.13 -8.68 -1.58
N LEU A 113 7.52 -9.27 -2.61
CA LEU A 113 7.41 -10.72 -2.73
C LEU A 113 8.76 -11.30 -3.20
N GLN A 114 9.22 -12.35 -2.54
CA GLN A 114 10.41 -13.10 -2.97
C GLN A 114 10.01 -14.18 -3.99
N TYR A 115 10.84 -14.41 -5.00
CA TYR A 115 10.62 -15.41 -6.05
C TYR A 115 11.67 -16.52 -6.01
N ASP A 116 11.33 -17.72 -6.46
CA ASP A 116 12.28 -18.81 -6.71
C ASP A 116 12.94 -18.70 -8.08
N ALA A 117 13.90 -19.59 -8.35
CA ALA A 117 14.63 -19.61 -9.62
C ALA A 117 13.71 -19.95 -10.82
N SER A 118 12.47 -20.36 -10.55
CA SER A 118 11.42 -20.66 -11.52
C SER A 118 10.28 -19.63 -11.51
N ASN A 119 10.48 -18.47 -10.86
CA ASN A 119 9.54 -17.35 -10.73
C ASN A 119 8.21 -17.67 -10.03
N ASN A 120 8.14 -18.71 -9.21
CA ASN A 120 7.00 -18.86 -8.30
C ASN A 120 7.17 -17.96 -7.08
N VAL A 121 6.05 -17.47 -6.53
CA VAL A 121 6.05 -16.74 -5.25
C VAL A 121 6.56 -17.69 -4.16
N LYS A 122 7.67 -17.33 -3.51
CA LYS A 122 8.15 -18.05 -2.34
C LYS A 122 7.24 -17.72 -1.16
N SER A 123 6.56 -18.71 -0.61
CA SER A 123 6.19 -18.66 0.80
C SER A 123 7.50 -18.76 1.60
N VAL A 124 8.12 -17.62 1.90
CA VAL A 124 9.28 -17.58 2.78
C VAL A 124 8.78 -17.88 4.19
N GLN A 125 8.78 -19.15 4.59
CA GLN A 125 8.64 -19.49 6.00
C GLN A 125 9.93 -19.06 6.69
N GLN A 126 10.01 -17.79 7.07
CA GLN A 126 11.15 -17.24 7.78
C GLN A 126 11.08 -17.72 9.23
N PHE A 127 11.85 -18.76 9.54
CA PHE A 127 12.04 -19.20 10.92
C PHE A 127 12.89 -18.20 11.69
N PRO A 128 12.54 -17.86 12.94
CA PRO A 128 13.46 -17.16 13.83
C PRO A 128 14.79 -17.90 13.89
N THR A 129 15.90 -17.17 13.81
CA THR A 129 17.24 -17.78 13.72
C THR A 129 18.11 -17.32 14.87
N GLY A 130 19.01 -18.15 15.37
CA GLY A 130 20.02 -17.74 16.34
C GLY A 130 21.39 -18.31 16.07
N THR A 131 22.34 -17.89 16.88
CA THR A 131 23.69 -18.47 16.94
C THR A 131 23.98 -19.00 18.34
N VAL A 132 24.73 -20.09 18.41
CA VAL A 132 25.22 -20.62 19.68
C VAL A 132 26.28 -19.66 20.25
N VAL A 133 26.18 -19.36 21.53
CA VAL A 133 27.16 -18.55 22.27
C VAL A 133 28.05 -19.46 23.10
N ALA A 134 29.36 -19.17 23.12
CA ALA A 134 30.33 -19.86 23.97
C ALA A 134 29.91 -19.80 25.45
N ASP A 135 29.73 -20.96 26.06
CA ASP A 135 29.45 -21.09 27.49
C ASP A 135 29.93 -22.46 27.97
N ALA A 136 30.47 -22.54 29.20
CA ALA A 136 30.94 -23.80 29.78
C ALA A 136 29.79 -24.78 30.06
N GLY A 137 28.55 -24.29 30.14
CA GLY A 137 27.34 -25.11 30.30
C GLY A 137 26.83 -25.75 29.00
N ASN A 138 27.44 -25.49 27.85
CA ASN A 138 27.03 -26.10 26.59
C ASN A 138 27.31 -27.61 26.59
N THR A 139 26.32 -28.39 26.21
CA THR A 139 26.35 -29.85 26.06
C THR A 139 25.61 -30.24 24.78
N ALA A 140 25.61 -31.53 24.44
CA ALA A 140 24.82 -32.01 23.31
C ALA A 140 23.29 -31.97 23.54
N LEU A 141 22.84 -31.70 24.78
CA LEU A 141 21.41 -31.56 25.15
C LEU A 141 20.99 -30.13 25.51
N ALA A 142 21.95 -29.23 25.67
CA ALA A 142 21.68 -27.86 26.07
C ALA A 142 22.72 -26.91 25.51
N PHE A 143 22.31 -25.77 24.96
CA PHE A 143 23.26 -24.78 24.48
C PHE A 143 22.74 -23.37 24.73
N LYS A 144 23.66 -22.44 25.00
CA LYS A 144 23.38 -21.02 25.10
C LYS A 144 23.24 -20.40 23.72
N SER A 145 22.27 -19.53 23.57
CA SER A 145 22.03 -18.78 22.33
C SER A 145 22.27 -17.29 22.50
N ASP A 146 22.32 -16.58 21.38
CA ASP A 146 22.31 -15.13 21.26
C ASP A 146 20.90 -14.51 21.34
N ARG A 147 19.87 -15.29 21.66
CA ARG A 147 18.48 -14.80 21.80
C ARG A 147 18.38 -13.79 22.93
N THR A 148 17.52 -12.80 22.77
CA THR A 148 17.43 -11.66 23.70
C THR A 148 16.22 -11.78 24.63
N GLU A 149 15.23 -12.59 24.29
CA GLU A 149 13.96 -12.68 25.00
C GLU A 149 14.18 -13.15 26.45
N GLY A 150 13.68 -12.36 27.41
CA GLY A 150 13.93 -12.55 28.84
C GLY A 150 12.95 -13.48 29.55
N THR A 151 11.93 -13.96 28.86
CA THR A 151 10.86 -14.79 29.44
C THR A 151 11.17 -16.27 29.24
N ASP A 152 11.00 -17.08 30.29
CA ASP A 152 11.12 -18.54 30.19
C ASP A 152 10.06 -19.11 29.23
N ASN A 153 10.45 -20.13 28.48
CA ASN A 153 9.64 -20.81 27.46
C ASN A 153 9.08 -19.91 26.36
N PHE A 154 9.66 -18.72 26.16
CA PHE A 154 9.30 -17.85 25.04
C PHE A 154 9.43 -18.57 23.69
N TRP A 155 10.53 -19.31 23.51
CA TRP A 155 10.75 -20.15 22.34
C TRP A 155 10.32 -21.59 22.60
N ARG A 156 9.52 -22.15 21.68
CA ARG A 156 9.07 -23.55 21.66
C ARG A 156 9.19 -24.12 20.23
N GLY A 157 8.92 -25.41 20.05
CA GLY A 157 9.05 -26.08 18.76
C GLY A 157 10.38 -26.83 18.65
N TYR A 158 11.12 -26.65 17.56
CA TYR A 158 12.37 -27.35 17.29
C TYR A 158 13.54 -26.39 17.03
N VAL A 159 14.73 -26.76 17.48
CA VAL A 159 15.97 -26.19 16.97
C VAL A 159 16.42 -27.04 15.80
N LYS A 160 16.84 -26.41 14.69
CA LYS A 160 17.50 -27.08 13.56
C LYS A 160 18.79 -26.35 13.22
N PHE A 161 19.92 -27.04 13.29
CA PHE A 161 21.21 -26.45 12.90
C PHE A 161 21.34 -26.30 11.39
N LYS A 162 21.98 -25.20 10.98
CA LYS A 162 22.21 -24.85 9.57
C LYS A 162 23.70 -24.83 9.25
N PRO A 163 24.07 -24.97 7.96
CA PRO A 163 25.42 -24.59 7.53
C PRO A 163 25.73 -23.13 7.91
N PRO A 164 26.98 -22.80 8.31
CA PRO A 164 28.15 -23.67 8.33
C PRO A 164 28.43 -24.44 9.65
N SER A 165 27.42 -24.95 10.38
CA SER A 165 27.65 -25.82 11.55
C SER A 165 28.03 -27.27 11.16
N ALA A 166 28.88 -27.92 11.97
CA ALA A 166 29.14 -29.36 11.88
C ALA A 166 27.91 -30.22 12.24
N LEU A 167 26.92 -29.64 12.92
CA LEU A 167 25.64 -30.27 13.26
C LEU A 167 24.54 -29.96 12.23
N ALA A 168 24.87 -29.32 11.10
CA ALA A 168 23.88 -28.92 10.09
C ALA A 168 22.94 -30.07 9.69
N GLY A 169 21.63 -29.79 9.70
CA GLY A 169 20.57 -30.76 9.40
C GLY A 169 20.05 -31.53 10.61
N GLN A 170 20.79 -31.57 11.73
CA GLN A 170 20.28 -32.13 12.98
C GLN A 170 19.23 -31.19 13.60
N HIS A 171 18.22 -31.78 14.23
CA HIS A 171 17.15 -31.06 14.88
C HIS A 171 16.71 -31.78 16.16
N ALA A 172 16.20 -31.01 17.12
CA ALA A 172 15.68 -31.56 18.36
C ALA A 172 14.57 -30.65 18.90
N ARG A 173 13.57 -31.26 19.56
CA ARG A 173 12.46 -30.52 20.16
C ARG A 173 12.97 -29.71 21.35
N ILE A 174 12.56 -28.45 21.43
CA ILE A 174 12.83 -27.56 22.56
C ILE A 174 11.94 -28.02 23.72
N LEU A 175 12.58 -28.51 24.79
CA LEU A 175 11.91 -28.80 26.06
C LEU A 175 11.66 -27.52 26.84
N SER A 176 12.66 -26.64 26.86
CA SER A 176 12.56 -25.34 27.50
C SER A 176 13.55 -24.35 26.90
N TYR A 177 13.16 -23.08 26.90
CA TYR A 177 14.07 -21.95 26.74
C TYR A 177 14.13 -21.19 28.07
N ILE A 178 15.31 -20.90 28.59
CA ILE A 178 15.47 -20.17 29.86
C ILE A 178 15.78 -18.70 29.53
N GLY A 179 14.85 -17.80 29.81
CA GLY A 179 14.94 -16.39 29.44
C GLY A 179 16.06 -15.65 30.17
N ALA A 180 16.42 -16.07 31.38
CA ALA A 180 17.53 -15.47 32.12
C ALA A 180 18.91 -15.82 31.53
N THR A 181 19.11 -17.10 31.18
CA THR A 181 20.43 -17.62 30.77
C THR A 181 20.59 -17.79 29.27
N LYS A 182 19.48 -17.69 28.50
CA LYS A 182 19.38 -17.88 27.05
C LYS A 182 19.66 -19.31 26.58
N PHE A 183 19.53 -20.28 27.48
CA PHE A 183 19.73 -21.70 27.18
C PHE A 183 18.50 -22.32 26.54
N PHE A 184 18.73 -23.08 25.48
CA PHE A 184 17.79 -24.06 24.96
C PHE A 184 18.15 -25.42 25.55
N ASN A 185 17.18 -26.09 26.18
CA ASN A 185 17.26 -27.51 26.53
C ASN A 185 16.45 -28.31 25.52
N VAL A 186 17.01 -29.39 24.98
CA VAL A 186 16.38 -30.18 23.91
C VAL A 186 16.10 -31.62 24.32
N SER A 187 15.14 -32.26 23.65
CA SER A 187 14.65 -33.60 24.00
C SER A 187 15.56 -34.74 23.59
N SER A 188 16.47 -34.51 22.64
CA SER A 188 17.36 -35.51 22.07
C SER A 188 18.75 -34.92 21.88
N SER A 189 19.77 -35.69 22.22
CA SER A 189 21.17 -35.26 22.11
C SER A 189 21.57 -35.09 20.65
N PHE A 190 22.24 -33.99 20.33
CA PHE A 190 22.99 -33.87 19.08
C PHE A 190 24.20 -34.82 19.09
N THR A 191 24.78 -35.11 17.93
CA THR A 191 25.97 -35.98 17.84
C THR A 191 27.26 -35.32 18.35
N GLY A 192 27.21 -34.02 18.68
CA GLY A 192 28.29 -33.24 19.25
C GLY A 192 27.75 -32.06 20.04
N ILE A 193 28.62 -31.38 20.78
CA ILE A 193 28.26 -30.15 21.50
C ILE A 193 28.18 -29.01 20.48
N PRO A 194 27.07 -28.27 20.39
CA PRO A 194 26.99 -27.09 19.53
C PRO A 194 28.10 -26.08 19.83
N ALA A 195 28.83 -25.68 18.80
CA ALA A 195 30.00 -24.82 18.92
C ALA A 195 29.61 -23.34 18.83
N ASN A 196 30.42 -22.46 19.43
CA ASN A 196 30.21 -21.01 19.35
C ASN A 196 30.14 -20.54 17.88
N GLY A 197 29.09 -19.79 17.54
CA GLY A 197 28.82 -19.32 16.19
C GLY A 197 28.02 -20.27 15.30
N ASP A 198 27.71 -21.49 15.76
CA ASP A 198 26.85 -22.41 15.00
C ASP A 198 25.46 -21.78 14.78
N PRO A 199 25.02 -21.58 13.53
CA PRO A 199 23.71 -21.01 13.26
C PRO A 199 22.61 -22.07 13.34
N PHE A 200 21.44 -21.67 13.83
CA PHE A 200 20.26 -22.51 13.88
C PHE A 200 18.98 -21.75 13.54
N ASP A 201 17.98 -22.50 13.10
CA ASP A 201 16.58 -22.06 12.99
C ASP A 201 15.79 -22.55 14.21
N ILE A 202 14.79 -21.76 14.61
CA ILE A 202 13.73 -22.12 15.54
C ILE A 202 12.48 -22.36 14.71
N VAL A 203 12.13 -23.64 14.54
CA VAL A 203 10.94 -24.06 13.81
C VAL A 203 9.80 -24.16 14.81
N ASN A 204 9.02 -23.09 14.90
CA ASN A 204 7.78 -23.07 15.69
C ASN A 204 6.74 -23.99 15.04
N GLU A 205 5.99 -24.72 15.87
CA GLU A 205 4.73 -25.37 15.47
C GLU A 205 3.59 -24.36 15.41
#